data_AF-A0A8B2HPR7-F1
#
_entry.id   AF-A0A8B2HPR7-F1
#
_cell.length_a   1.000
_cell.length_b   1.000
_cell.length_c   1.000
_cell.angle_alpha   90.00
_cell.angle_beta   90.00
_cell.angle_gamma   90.00
#
_symmetry.space_group_name_H-M   'P 1'
#
loop_
_entity.id
_entity.type
_entity.pdbx_description
1 polymer ?
#
loop_
_entity_poly.entity_id
_entity_poly.type
_entity_poly.pdbx_seq_one_letter_code
_entity_poly.pdbx_strand_id
1 'polypeptide(L)'
;MSKSTSKVITGFKYVYLTAFFALLAGFFHPLITNTSFDSVVIGVIVLFVGLAGGILLYKAAISEKRKTIFLGGGFGLIAISLFYIFQLTGRV
;
A
#
# COMPACT_ATOMS: atom_id res chain seq x y z
N MET A 1 -2.23 -5.95 29.81
CA MET A 1 -1.83 -5.34 28.53
C MET A 1 -0.72 -4.32 28.79
N SER A 2 0.45 -4.45 28.17
CA SER A 2 1.54 -3.48 28.39
C SER A 2 1.21 -2.14 27.72
N LYS A 3 1.59 -1.02 28.35
CA LYS A 3 1.34 0.35 27.85
C LYS A 3 1.90 0.60 26.43
N SER A 4 2.86 -0.21 25.97
CA SER A 4 3.45 -0.09 24.63
C SER A 4 2.54 -0.65 23.54
N THR A 5 1.87 -1.78 23.82
CA THR A 5 0.89 -2.39 22.91
C THR A 5 -0.32 -1.47 22.67
N SER A 6 -0.75 -0.69 23.68
CA SER A 6 -1.89 0.22 23.49
C SER A 6 -1.57 1.38 22.54
N LYS A 7 -0.38 2.00 22.63
CA LYS A 7 0.02 3.11 21.74
C LYS A 7 0.17 2.70 20.28
N VAL A 8 0.75 1.52 20.02
CA VAL A 8 0.88 0.98 18.66
C VAL A 8 -0.51 0.73 18.05
N ILE A 9 -1.43 0.11 18.79
CA ILE A 9 -2.80 -0.14 18.34
C ILE A 9 -3.56 1.17 18.08
N THR A 10 -3.35 2.21 18.90
CA THR A 10 -3.93 3.54 18.67
C THR A 10 -3.39 4.20 17.39
N GLY A 11 -2.09 4.08 17.10
CA GLY A 11 -1.48 4.62 15.88
C GLY A 11 -1.99 3.96 14.60
N PHE A 12 -2.15 2.63 14.60
CA PHE A 12 -2.69 1.89 13.45
C PHE A 12 -4.13 2.31 13.08
N LYS A 13 -4.95 2.74 14.04
CA LYS A 13 -6.32 3.21 13.79
C LYS A 13 -6.36 4.41 12.83
N TYR A 14 -5.44 5.36 13.01
CA TYR A 14 -5.39 6.56 12.18
C TYR A 14 -4.83 6.28 10.79
N VAL A 15 -3.81 5.43 10.69
CA VAL A 15 -3.25 4.99 9.39
C VAL A 15 -4.32 4.27 8.56
N TYR A 16 -5.08 3.37 9.19
CA TYR A 16 -6.21 2.70 8.54
C TYR A 16 -7.24 3.71 8.02
N LEU A 17 -7.63 4.67 8.87
CA LEU A 17 -8.64 5.66 8.51
C LEU A 17 -8.18 6.56 7.34
N THR A 18 -6.91 6.99 7.36
CA THR A 18 -6.32 7.78 6.26
C THR A 18 -6.30 6.98 4.96
N ALA A 19 -5.83 5.73 4.99
CA ALA A 19 -5.81 4.87 3.80
C ALA A 19 -7.22 4.61 3.27
N PHE A 20 -8.19 4.37 4.17
CA PHE A 20 -9.59 4.18 3.82
C PHE A 20 -10.18 5.40 3.10
N PHE A 21 -10.01 6.60 3.67
CA PHE A 21 -10.51 7.83 3.04
C PHE A 21 -9.82 8.15 1.72
N ALA A 22 -8.51 7.88 1.59
CA ALA A 22 -7.78 8.08 0.34
C ALA A 22 -8.31 7.15 -0.78
N LEU A 23 -8.52 5.87 -0.47
CA LEU A 23 -9.11 4.90 -1.41
C LEU A 23 -10.55 5.26 -1.76
N LEU A 24 -11.34 5.68 -0.75
CA LEU A 24 -12.72 6.08 -0.92
C LEU A 24 -12.85 7.31 -1.82
N ALA A 25 -11.98 8.32 -1.66
CA ALA A 25 -11.92 9.49 -2.52
C ALA A 25 -11.58 9.10 -3.98
N GLY A 26 -10.65 8.17 -4.16
CA GLY A 26 -10.31 7.61 -5.47
C GLY A 26 -11.51 6.95 -6.16
N PHE A 27 -12.36 6.24 -5.40
CA PHE A 27 -13.58 5.61 -5.93
C PHE A 27 -14.70 6.61 -6.25
N PHE A 28 -14.89 7.62 -5.41
CA PHE A 28 -15.94 8.62 -5.63
C PHE A 28 -15.64 9.56 -6.79
N HIS A 29 -14.37 9.79 -7.12
CA HIS A 29 -13.98 10.69 -8.22
C HIS A 29 -14.61 10.33 -9.58
N PRO A 30 -14.48 9.10 -10.11
CA PRO A 30 -15.16 8.73 -11.36
C PRO A 30 -16.68 8.73 -11.26
N LEU A 31 -17.24 8.43 -10.07
CA LEU A 31 -18.69 8.45 -9.85
C LEU A 31 -19.29 9.86 -10.02
N ILE A 32 -18.64 10.89 -9.47
CA ILE A 32 -19.14 12.28 -9.58
C ILE A 32 -18.80 12.92 -10.93
N THR A 33 -17.75 12.45 -11.61
CA THR A 33 -17.32 12.99 -12.91
C THR A 33 -17.91 12.24 -14.11
N ASN A 34 -18.68 11.16 -13.89
CA ASN A 34 -19.15 10.25 -14.93
C ASN A 34 -18.02 9.75 -15.85
N THR A 35 -16.86 9.46 -15.27
CA THR A 35 -15.70 8.91 -15.98
C THR A 35 -15.55 7.41 -15.73
N SER A 36 -14.72 6.72 -16.52
CA SER A 36 -14.51 5.28 -16.37
C SER A 36 -13.80 4.93 -15.06
N PHE A 37 -14.12 3.76 -14.52
CA PHE A 37 -13.49 3.23 -13.30
C PHE A 37 -12.16 2.50 -13.58
N ASP A 38 -11.76 2.33 -14.84
CA ASP A 38 -10.60 1.53 -15.25
C ASP A 38 -9.32 1.97 -14.53
N SER A 39 -9.05 3.29 -14.52
CA SER A 39 -7.88 3.85 -13.84
C SER A 39 -7.92 3.63 -12.32
N VAL A 40 -9.10 3.61 -11.72
CA VAL A 40 -9.27 3.36 -10.28
C VAL A 40 -9.03 1.89 -9.97
N VAL A 41 -9.60 0.97 -10.75
CA VAL A 41 -9.40 -0.47 -10.57
C VAL A 41 -7.93 -0.83 -10.71
N ILE A 42 -7.26 -0.34 -11.76
CA ILE A 42 -5.82 -0.57 -11.97
C ILE A 42 -5.00 0.06 -10.84
N GLY A 43 -5.30 1.30 -10.44
CA GLY A 43 -4.62 1.97 -9.34
C GLY A 43 -4.73 1.20 -8.01
N VAL A 44 -5.92 0.67 -7.70
CA VAL A 44 -6.14 -0.16 -6.50
C VAL A 44 -5.30 -1.44 -6.55
N ILE A 45 -5.26 -2.13 -7.69
CA ILE A 45 -4.41 -3.32 -7.88
C ILE A 45 -2.93 -2.98 -7.64
N VAL A 46 -2.44 -1.87 -8.21
CA VAL A 46 -1.06 -1.40 -8.05
C VAL A 46 -0.73 -1.08 -6.59
N LEU A 47 -1.66 -0.49 -5.84
CA LEU A 47 -1.51 -0.24 -4.41
C LEU A 47 -1.44 -1.54 -3.59
N PHE A 48 -2.24 -2.55 -3.94
CA PHE A 48 -2.17 -3.87 -3.30
C PHE A 48 -0.83 -4.58 -3.55
N VAL A 49 -0.23 -4.41 -4.73
CA VAL A 49 1.14 -4.89 -5.01
C VAL A 49 2.15 -4.22 -4.07
N GLY A 50 2.05 -2.91 -3.87
CA GLY A 50 2.90 -2.18 -2.93
C GLY A 50 2.71 -2.64 -1.48
N LEU A 51 1.46 -2.88 -1.06
CA LEU A 51 1.12 -3.43 0.25
C LEU A 51 1.73 -4.82 0.47
N ALA A 52 1.65 -5.70 -0.53
CA ALA A 52 2.28 -7.01 -0.49
C ALA A 52 3.80 -6.90 -0.29
N GLY A 53 4.44 -5.94 -0.97
CA GLY A 53 5.85 -5.61 -0.77
C GLY A 53 6.17 -5.17 0.67
N GLY A 54 5.34 -4.30 1.25
CA GLY A 54 5.45 -3.88 2.64
C GLY A 54 5.30 -5.02 3.65
N ILE A 55 4.35 -5.93 3.43
CA ILE A 55 4.15 -7.12 4.27
C ILE A 55 5.38 -8.05 4.21
N LEU A 56 5.98 -8.22 3.03
CA LEU A 56 7.21 -8.99 2.89
C LEU A 56 8.39 -8.33 3.62
N LEU A 57 8.49 -7.00 3.55
CA LEU A 57 9.49 -6.24 4.31
C LEU A 57 9.30 -6.39 5.83
N TYR A 58 8.05 -6.35 6.30
CA TYR A 58 7.72 -6.59 7.72
C TYR A 58 8.14 -8.01 8.15
N LYS A 59 7.85 -9.02 7.33
CA LYS A 59 8.33 -10.39 7.57
C LYS A 59 9.86 -10.48 7.55
N ALA A 60 10.53 -9.72 6.70
CA ALA A 60 11.99 -9.65 6.67
C ALA A 60 12.58 -9.07 7.97
N ALA A 61 11.90 -8.09 8.57
CA ALA A 61 12.34 -7.47 9.82
C ALA A 61 12.26 -8.42 11.03
N ILE A 62 11.35 -9.39 11.00
CA ILE A 62 11.11 -10.33 12.11
C ILE A 62 11.76 -11.70 11.87
N SER A 63 12.09 -12.07 10.63
CA SER A 63 12.64 -13.38 10.29
C SER A 63 14.17 -13.37 10.19
N GLU A 64 14.86 -14.19 10.99
CA GLU A 64 16.34 -14.31 10.94
C GLU A 64 16.86 -15.17 9.77
N LYS A 65 16.19 -16.30 9.45
CA LYS A 65 16.72 -17.30 8.50
C LYS A 65 16.50 -17.00 7.01
N ARG A 66 15.60 -16.07 6.65
CA ARG A 66 15.28 -15.75 5.24
C ARG A 66 15.15 -14.25 4.96
N LYS A 67 15.75 -13.43 5.82
CA LYS A 67 15.71 -11.97 5.77
C LYS A 67 16.02 -11.39 4.39
N THR A 68 17.10 -11.87 3.74
CA THR A 68 17.57 -11.34 2.46
C THR A 68 16.57 -11.52 1.32
N ILE A 69 15.91 -12.68 1.26
CA ILE A 69 14.93 -12.98 0.20
C ILE A 69 13.67 -12.14 0.39
N PHE A 70 13.20 -12.00 1.63
CA PHE A 70 12.04 -11.17 1.95
C PHE A 70 12.31 -9.68 1.74
N LEU A 71 13.53 -9.21 2.00
CA LEU A 71 13.98 -7.85 1.70
C LEU A 71 13.99 -7.58 0.20
N GLY A 72 14.64 -8.44 -0.59
CA GLY A 72 14.73 -8.29 -2.03
C GLY A 72 13.35 -8.33 -2.70
N GLY A 73 12.50 -9.31 -2.34
CA GLY A 73 11.14 -9.40 -2.87
C GLY A 73 10.26 -8.22 -2.43
N GLY A 74 10.36 -7.79 -1.17
CA GLY A 74 9.59 -6.67 -0.66
C GLY A 74 9.95 -5.35 -1.34
N PHE A 75 11.24 -5.03 -1.46
CA PHE A 75 11.68 -3.83 -2.17
C PHE A 75 11.38 -3.90 -3.67
N GLY A 76 11.50 -5.07 -4.30
CA GLY A 76 11.13 -5.25 -5.71
C GLY A 76 9.67 -4.94 -5.97
N LEU A 77 8.75 -5.45 -5.13
CA LEU A 77 7.32 -5.18 -5.26
C LEU A 77 6.96 -3.70 -5.01
N ILE A 78 7.64 -3.05 -4.05
CA ILE A 78 7.47 -1.62 -3.80
C ILE A 78 7.94 -0.81 -5.01
N ALA A 79 9.09 -1.15 -5.59
CA ALA A 79 9.62 -0.47 -6.78
C ALA A 79 8.69 -0.63 -8.00
N ILE A 80 8.17 -1.84 -8.23
CA ILE A 80 7.19 -2.10 -9.30
C ILE A 80 5.91 -1.29 -9.09
N SER A 81 5.39 -1.26 -7.85
CA SER A 81 4.22 -0.47 -7.51
C SER A 81 4.44 1.02 -7.77
N LEU A 82 5.58 1.57 -7.35
CA LEU A 82 5.96 2.96 -7.61
C LEU A 82 6.08 3.25 -9.11
N PHE A 83 6.70 2.35 -9.87
CA PHE A 83 6.83 2.50 -11.32
C PHE A 83 5.46 2.61 -12.01
N TYR A 84 4.52 1.73 -11.67
CA TYR A 84 3.16 1.81 -12.21
C TYR A 84 2.42 3.07 -11.77
N ILE A 85 2.62 3.56 -10.54
CA ILE A 85 2.04 4.84 -10.10
C ILE A 85 2.54 5.99 -10.98
N PHE A 86 3.85 6.03 -11.28
CA PHE A 86 4.41 7.06 -12.16
C PHE A 86 3.85 6.98 -13.58
N GLN A 87 3.72 5.76 -14.12
CA GLN A 87 3.14 5.53 -15.44
C GLN A 87 1.67 5.96 -15.51
N LEU A 88 0.86 5.62 -14.50
CA LEU A 88 -0.53 6.04 -14.39
C LEU A 88 -0.70 7.55 -14.23
N THR A 89 0.30 8.24 -13.66
CA THR A 89 0.29 9.70 -13.50
C THR A 89 0.84 10.42 -14.76
N GLY A 90 1.29 9.69 -15.78
CA GLY A 90 1.89 10.26 -16.99
C GLY A 90 3.24 10.95 -16.76
N ARG A 91 3.96 10.55 -15.70
CA ARG A 91 5.27 11.12 -15.35
C ARG A 91 6.45 10.39 -16.01
N VAL A 92 6.18 9.24 -16.64
CA VAL A 92 7.13 8.38 -17.36
C VAL A 92 6.45 7.79 -18.59
#